data_AF-A0A820FXL2-F1
#
_entry.id   AF-A0A820FXL2-F1
#
_cell.length_a   1.000
_cell.length_b   1.000
_cell.length_c   1.000
_cell.angle_alpha   90.00
_cell.angle_beta   90.00
_cell.angle_gamma   90.00
#
_symmetry.space_group_name_H-M   'P 1'
#
loop_
_entity.id
_entity.type
_entity.pdbx_description
1 polymer ?
#
loop_
_entity_poly.entity_id
_entity_poly.type
_entity_poly.pdbx_seq_one_letter_code
_entity_poly.pdbx_strand_id
1 'polypeptide(L)'
;MGIPGFFKWLTNKDNYPNIKRFCIEDEPSYDEHGVYQPLDETKKNPNNIEFDNLYLDMNEIIYSAVRSNNGSEIKTEDEIILLIFNYIDRIFSIV
;
A
#
# COMPACT_ATOMS: atom_id res chain seq x y z
N MET A 1 1.83 -12.92 22.96
CA MET A 1 2.40 -11.70 22.35
C MET A 1 1.45 -11.24 21.25
N GLY A 2 1.01 -9.98 21.24
CA GLY A 2 0.18 -9.44 20.13
C GLY A 2 1.02 -9.05 18.91
N ILE A 3 0.37 -8.71 17.79
CA ILE A 3 1.02 -8.33 16.52
C ILE A 3 2.14 -7.28 16.73
N PRO A 4 1.94 -6.18 17.49
CA PRO A 4 3.02 -5.19 17.69
C PRO A 4 4.23 -5.75 18.43
N GLY A 5 4.01 -6.64 19.40
CA GLY A 5 5.07 -7.27 20.17
C GLY A 5 5.89 -8.25 19.32
N PHE A 6 5.20 -9.04 18.49
CA PHE A 6 5.86 -9.95 17.55
C PHE A 6 6.64 -9.17 16.47
N PHE A 7 6.05 -8.14 15.86
CA PHE A 7 6.73 -7.31 14.87
C PHE A 7 7.98 -6.62 15.44
N LYS A 8 7.89 -6.06 16.66
CA LYS A 8 9.06 -5.48 17.35
C LYS A 8 10.16 -6.51 17.61
N TRP A 9 9.79 -7.71 18.05
CA TRP A 9 10.74 -8.79 18.25
C TRP A 9 11.40 -9.19 16.91
N LEU A 10 10.61 -9.40 15.86
CA LEU A 10 11.10 -9.84 14.55
C LEU A 10 12.06 -8.84 13.90
N THR A 11 11.71 -7.55 13.96
CA THR A 11 12.49 -6.46 13.35
C THR A 11 13.64 -5.95 14.21
N ASN A 12 13.85 -6.54 15.41
CA ASN A 12 15.00 -6.20 16.24
C ASN A 12 16.29 -6.58 15.50
N LYS A 13 17.29 -5.70 15.55
CA LYS A 13 18.60 -5.86 14.91
C LYS A 13 19.32 -7.15 15.34
N ASP A 14 19.03 -7.64 16.54
CA ASP A 14 19.67 -8.82 17.12
C ASP A 14 19.03 -10.14 16.65
N ASN A 15 17.86 -10.09 15.99
CA ASN A 15 17.12 -11.26 15.52
C ASN A 15 17.22 -11.42 13.99
N TYR A 16 16.61 -10.50 13.22
CA TYR A 16 16.59 -10.54 11.76
C TYR A 16 16.73 -9.14 11.15
N PRO A 17 17.94 -8.55 11.14
CA PRO A 17 18.15 -7.13 10.80
C PRO A 17 17.73 -6.76 9.36
N ASN A 18 17.74 -7.72 8.44
CA ASN A 18 17.46 -7.49 7.02
C ASN A 18 16.04 -7.89 6.58
N ILE A 19 15.17 -8.28 7.52
CA ILE A 19 13.84 -8.80 7.18
C ILE A 19 12.88 -7.74 6.66
N LYS A 20 13.08 -6.47 7.07
CA LYS A 20 12.28 -5.34 6.60
C LYS A 20 13.04 -4.57 5.52
N ARG A 21 12.31 -4.12 4.52
CA ARG A 21 12.77 -3.15 3.52
C ARG A 21 11.67 -2.13 3.29
N PHE A 22 12.04 -0.94 2.87
CA PHE A 22 11.07 0.03 2.38
C PHE A 22 10.58 -0.41 1.01
N CYS A 23 9.28 -0.26 0.76
CA CYS A 23 8.74 -0.38 -0.58
C CYS A 23 9.04 0.92 -1.33
N ILE A 24 9.52 0.79 -2.56
CA ILE A 24 9.69 1.89 -3.49
C ILE A 24 8.41 1.96 -4.31
N GLU A 25 7.79 3.14 -4.34
CA GLU A 25 6.57 3.42 -5.10
C GLU A 25 6.93 4.41 -6.22
N ASP A 26 6.45 4.16 -7.44
CA ASP A 26 6.52 5.16 -8.51
C ASP A 26 5.41 6.19 -8.32
N GLU A 27 5.68 7.44 -8.69
CA GLU A 27 4.69 8.51 -8.67
C GLU A 27 4.22 8.85 -10.10
N PRO A 28 2.91 9.10 -10.30
CA PRO A 28 2.42 9.55 -11.59
C PRO A 28 3.06 10.88 -11.99
N SER A 29 3.26 11.07 -13.29
CA SER A 29 3.96 12.24 -13.83
C SER A 29 3.02 13.12 -14.62
N TYR A 30 3.49 14.33 -14.95
CA TYR A 30 2.80 15.25 -15.85
C TYR A 30 3.73 15.55 -17.02
N ASP A 31 3.16 15.62 -18.23
CA ASP A 31 3.93 16.02 -19.40
C ASP A 31 4.24 17.53 -19.43
N GLU A 32 4.98 17.98 -20.46
CA GLU A 32 5.35 19.38 -20.66
C GLU A 32 4.14 20.33 -20.85
N HIS A 33 2.94 19.79 -21.07
CA HIS A 33 1.69 20.52 -21.21
C HIS A 33 0.79 20.40 -19.97
N GLY A 34 1.26 19.71 -18.91
CA GLY A 34 0.51 19.50 -17.67
C GLY A 34 -0.56 18.41 -17.76
N VAL A 35 -0.52 17.54 -18.77
CA VAL A 35 -1.44 16.40 -18.88
C VAL A 35 -0.97 15.28 -17.95
N TYR A 36 -1.91 14.75 -17.16
CA TYR A 36 -1.68 13.63 -16.25
C TYR A 36 -1.27 12.37 -17.04
N GLN A 37 -0.14 11.79 -16.66
CA GLN A 37 0.34 10.51 -17.17
C GLN A 37 0.18 9.47 -16.05
N PRO A 38 -0.69 8.46 -16.23
CA PRO A 38 -0.85 7.39 -15.25
C PRO A 38 0.46 6.58 -15.11
N LEU A 39 0.56 5.83 -14.02
CA LEU A 39 1.60 4.83 -13.87
C LEU A 39 1.46 3.77 -14.96
N ASP A 40 2.60 3.21 -15.36
CA ASP A 40 2.65 2.10 -16.32
C ASP A 40 3.20 0.89 -15.57
N GLU A 41 2.28 0.12 -14.97
CA GLU A 41 2.59 -1.07 -14.16
C GLU A 41 3.10 -2.24 -15.00
N THR A 42 3.22 -2.10 -16.32
CA THR A 42 3.83 -3.12 -17.19
C THR A 42 5.36 -3.04 -17.23
N LYS A 43 5.93 -1.95 -16.69
CA LYS A 43 7.37 -1.79 -16.53
C LYS A 43 7.89 -2.68 -15.41
N LYS A 44 9.21 -2.84 -15.35
CA LYS A 44 9.87 -3.58 -14.26
C LYS A 44 9.56 -2.92 -12.91
N ASN A 45 9.29 -3.74 -11.90
CA ASN A 45 9.00 -3.25 -10.57
C ASN A 45 10.20 -2.44 -10.00
N PRO A 46 10.00 -1.21 -9.50
CA PRO A 46 11.08 -0.36 -8.98
C PRO A 46 11.81 -0.94 -7.75
N ASN A 47 11.20 -1.91 -7.06
CA ASN A 47 11.81 -2.68 -5.97
C ASN A 47 12.86 -3.69 -6.46
N ASN A 48 13.04 -3.85 -7.78
CA ASN A 48 13.90 -4.85 -8.42
C ASN A 48 13.57 -6.30 -8.03
N ILE A 49 12.31 -6.55 -7.68
CA ILE A 49 11.76 -7.86 -7.36
C ILE A 49 10.42 -7.94 -8.07
N GLU A 50 10.24 -8.98 -8.87
CA GLU A 50 8.97 -9.27 -9.54
C GLU A 50 8.17 -10.27 -8.69
N PHE A 51 6.85 -10.16 -8.75
CA PHE A 51 5.94 -11.02 -8.00
C PHE A 51 4.94 -11.68 -8.95
N ASP A 52 4.77 -13.01 -8.82
CA ASP A 52 3.83 -13.76 -9.67
C ASP A 52 2.39 -13.75 -9.14
N ASN A 53 2.23 -13.69 -7.81
CA ASN A 53 0.94 -13.81 -7.14
C ASN A 53 0.82 -12.80 -6.00
N LEU A 54 -0.24 -12.00 -6.03
CA LEU A 54 -0.61 -11.05 -4.97
C LEU A 54 -1.85 -11.56 -4.23
N TYR A 55 -1.73 -11.71 -2.92
CA TYR A 55 -2.82 -12.14 -2.04
C TYR A 55 -3.22 -10.96 -1.14
N LEU A 56 -4.50 -10.61 -1.15
CA LEU A 56 -5.04 -9.49 -0.39
C LEU A 56 -5.91 -9.98 0.76
N ASP A 57 -5.56 -9.62 1.99
CA ASP A 57 -6.48 -9.75 3.13
C ASP A 57 -7.46 -8.57 3.10
N MET A 58 -8.60 -8.79 2.44
CA MET A 58 -9.62 -7.77 2.25
C MET A 58 -10.22 -7.27 3.56
N ASN A 59 -10.20 -8.07 4.64
CA ASN A 59 -10.77 -7.65 5.92
C ASN A 59 -9.97 -6.49 6.52
N GLU A 60 -8.63 -6.57 6.47
CA GLU A 60 -7.76 -5.49 6.96
C GLU A 60 -7.86 -4.23 6.08
N ILE A 61 -8.00 -4.38 4.76
CA ILE A 61 -8.19 -3.25 3.83
C ILE A 61 -9.51 -2.53 4.12
N ILE A 62 -10.62 -3.27 4.21
CA ILE A 62 -11.94 -2.70 4.51
C ILE A 62 -11.93 -2.03 5.89
N TYR A 63 -11.35 -2.69 6.89
CA TYR A 63 -11.25 -2.14 8.23
C TYR A 63 -10.41 -0.86 8.27
N SER A 64 -9.32 -0.79 7.50
CA SER A 64 -8.50 0.41 7.34
C SER A 64 -9.30 1.55 6.68
N ALA A 65 -10.02 1.27 5.59
CA ALA A 65 -10.83 2.26 4.86
C ALA A 65 -11.95 2.85 5.73
N VAL A 66 -12.60 2.02 6.57
CA VAL A 66 -13.63 2.49 7.52
C VAL A 66 -13.03 3.36 8.63
N ARG A 67 -11.77 3.10 9.00
CA ARG A 67 -11.08 3.79 10.11
C ARG A 67 -10.19 4.95 9.70
N SER A 68 -9.90 5.10 8.42
CA SER A 68 -9.07 6.19 7.90
C SER A 68 -9.80 7.52 8.06
N ASN A 69 -9.70 8.11 9.25
CA ASN A 69 -10.28 9.41 9.56
C ASN A 69 -9.34 10.21 10.46
N ASN A 70 -8.88 11.35 9.91
CA ASN A 70 -8.18 12.40 10.64
C ASN A 70 -9.13 13.50 11.17
N GLY A 71 -10.44 13.24 11.28
CA GLY A 71 -11.39 14.19 11.87
C GLY A 71 -12.84 13.95 11.48
N SER A 72 -13.67 13.70 12.51
CA SER A 72 -15.12 13.97 12.65
C SER A 72 -16.18 13.48 11.66
N GLU A 73 -15.91 13.19 10.39
CA GLU A 73 -16.99 12.92 9.42
C GLU A 73 -17.18 11.42 9.15
N ILE A 74 -18.41 10.92 9.36
CA ILE A 74 -18.77 9.53 9.04
C ILE A 74 -18.82 9.42 7.51
N LYS A 75 -18.03 8.50 6.96
CA LYS A 75 -18.00 8.26 5.51
C LYS A 75 -19.26 7.54 5.05
N THR A 76 -19.72 7.90 3.86
CA THR A 76 -20.73 7.14 3.13
C THR A 76 -20.15 5.82 2.61
N GLU A 77 -21.03 4.90 2.22
CA GLU A 77 -20.61 3.62 1.63
C GLU A 77 -19.78 3.83 0.35
N ASP A 78 -20.21 4.74 -0.53
CA ASP A 78 -19.51 5.06 -1.77
C ASP A 78 -18.09 5.59 -1.53
N GLU A 79 -17.91 6.43 -0.50
CA GLU A 79 -16.60 6.94 -0.11
C GLU A 79 -15.69 5.82 0.42
N ILE A 80 -16.25 4.88 1.20
CA ILE A 80 -15.50 3.72 1.69
C ILE A 80 -15.08 2.82 0.53
N ILE A 81 -15.97 2.57 -0.43
CA ILE A 81 -15.66 1.79 -1.63
C ILE A 81 -14.54 2.45 -2.44
N LEU A 82 -14.59 3.77 -2.63
CA LEU A 82 -13.52 4.50 -3.33
C LEU A 82 -12.18 4.41 -2.59
N LEU A 83 -12.18 4.46 -1.26
CA LEU A 83 -10.97 4.27 -0.46
C LEU A 83 -10.41 2.85 -0.58
N ILE A 84 -11.28 1.83 -0.65
CA ILE A 84 -10.86 0.45 -0.90
C ILE A 84 -10.20 0.33 -2.27
N PHE A 85 -10.80 0.90 -3.32
CA PHE A 85 -10.20 0.89 -4.66
C PHE A 85 -8.84 1.59 -4.69
N ASN A 86 -8.74 2.80 -4.14
CA ASN A 86 -7.47 3.52 -4.07
C ASN A 86 -6.40 2.75 -3.27
N TYR A 87 -6.80 2.03 -2.21
CA TYR A 87 -5.88 1.19 -1.45
C TYR A 87 -5.36 0.03 -2.30
N ILE A 88 -6.25 -0.68 -2.99
CA ILE A 88 -5.88 -1.82 -3.84
C ILE A 88 -5.01 -1.38 -5.01
N ASP A 89 -5.38 -0.30 -5.70
CA ASP A 89 -4.61 0.25 -6.83
C ASP A 89 -3.19 0.61 -6.39
N ARG A 90 -3.04 1.22 -5.21
CA ARG A 90 -1.73 1.52 -4.65
C ARG A 90 -0.94 0.26 -4.28
N ILE A 91 -1.55 -0.76 -3.69
CA ILE A 91 -0.83 -2.01 -3.38
C ILE A 91 -0.43 -2.73 -4.67
N PHE A 92 -1.28 -2.71 -5.69
CA PHE A 92 -1.00 -3.30 -6.98
C PHE A 92 0.15 -2.58 -7.71
N SER A 93 0.24 -1.25 -7.64
CA SER A 93 1.36 -0.52 -8.26
C SER A 93 2.71 -0.71 -7.57
N ILE A 94 2.71 -1.19 -6.32
CA ILE A 94 3.93 -1.48 -5.54
C ILE A 94 4.50 -2.87 -5.83
N VAL A 95 3.64 -3.85 -6.11
CA VAL A 95 3.95 -5.30 -6.18
C VAL A 95 4.00 -5.76 -7.62
#